data_AF-A0AAN7DHM6-F1
#
_entry.id   AF-A0AAN7DHM6-F1
#
_cell.length_a   1.000
_cell.length_b   1.000
_cell.length_c   1.000
_cell.angle_alpha   90.00
_cell.angle_beta   90.00
_cell.angle_gamma   90.00
#
_symmetry.space_group_name_H-M   'P 1'
#
loop_
_entity.id
_entity.type
_entity.pdbx_description
1 polymer ?
#
loop_
_entity_poly.entity_id
_entity_poly.type
_entity_poly.pdbx_seq_one_letter_code
_entity_poly.pdbx_strand_id
1 'polypeptide(L)'
;MSSPLVARTASICRSAFTKPAVFSTVRFSSSQTKDVQHLEKEPVLSVENLSGAPEILLDRQVRIFRPTRTPTQQGKNGTRLWRIDFDILEDGNRWENPLMGWASSSDFQQALTMKFITKEDAINFAEKQGWQYYVQEPKEIKFVKKAYGDNYKYSPGKLRMIKTK
;
A
#
# COMPACT_ATOMS: atom_id res chain seq x y z
N MET A 1 18.88 -61.73 -33.85
CA MET A 1 20.09 -61.09 -33.28
C MET A 1 19.84 -59.60 -33.20
N SER A 2 19.97 -59.02 -32.00
CA SER A 2 20.22 -57.59 -31.70
C SER A 2 19.15 -56.57 -32.12
N SER A 3 18.71 -55.56 -31.37
CA SER A 3 18.71 -55.15 -29.95
C SER A 3 17.73 -53.96 -29.89
N PRO A 4 17.12 -53.65 -28.73
CA PRO A 4 16.01 -52.70 -28.60
C PRO A 4 16.41 -51.22 -28.35
N LEU A 5 15.48 -50.34 -28.73
CA LEU A 5 15.07 -49.07 -28.10
C LEU A 5 16.12 -48.24 -27.33
N VAL A 6 16.50 -47.09 -27.90
CA VAL A 6 17.23 -46.00 -27.22
C VAL A 6 16.29 -45.29 -26.24
N ALA A 7 16.35 -45.65 -24.97
CA ALA A 7 15.74 -44.88 -23.88
C ALA A 7 16.62 -43.66 -23.58
N ARG A 8 16.12 -42.45 -23.88
CA ARG A 8 16.71 -41.20 -23.39
C ARG A 8 16.45 -41.11 -21.89
N THR A 9 17.51 -41.27 -21.11
CA THR A 9 17.52 -41.06 -19.66
C THR A 9 17.20 -39.60 -19.34
N ALA A 10 16.06 -39.34 -18.70
CA ALA A 10 15.79 -38.06 -18.07
C ALA A 10 16.59 -37.99 -16.77
N SER A 11 17.49 -37.01 -16.66
CA SER A 11 18.19 -36.67 -15.43
C SER A 11 17.19 -36.21 -14.38
N ILE A 12 16.79 -37.11 -13.49
CA ILE A 12 16.04 -36.79 -12.28
C ILE A 12 16.99 -36.03 -11.36
N CYS A 13 16.84 -34.70 -11.28
CA CYS A 13 17.45 -33.91 -10.23
C CYS A 13 16.91 -34.39 -8.87
N ARG A 14 17.70 -35.18 -8.14
CA ARG A 14 17.45 -35.46 -6.73
C ARG A 14 17.69 -34.16 -5.96
N SER A 15 16.62 -33.47 -5.60
CA SER A 15 16.69 -32.49 -4.51
C SER A 15 16.95 -33.26 -3.22
N ALA A 16 18.16 -33.15 -2.68
CA ALA A 16 18.46 -33.62 -1.34
C ALA A 16 17.68 -32.75 -0.34
N PHE A 17 16.53 -33.24 0.12
CA PHE A 17 15.90 -32.72 1.34
C PHE A 17 16.80 -33.09 2.51
N THR A 18 17.73 -32.20 2.86
CA THR A 18 18.43 -32.26 4.13
C THR A 18 17.43 -31.92 5.23
N LYS A 19 17.26 -32.84 6.19
CA LYS A 19 16.41 -32.62 7.36
C LYS A 19 16.95 -31.40 8.13
N PRO A 20 16.14 -30.37 8.44
CA PRO A 20 16.61 -29.31 9.32
C PRO A 20 16.86 -29.89 10.72
N ALA A 21 17.96 -29.44 11.34
CA ALA A 21 18.34 -29.81 12.69
C ALA A 21 17.19 -29.50 13.67
N VAL A 22 16.85 -30.50 14.48
CA VAL A 22 15.84 -30.42 15.54
C VAL A 22 16.41 -29.53 16.64
N PHE A 23 16.12 -28.24 16.61
CA PHE A 23 16.33 -27.39 17.77
C PHE A 23 15.36 -27.85 18.86
N SER A 24 15.88 -28.20 20.03
CA SER A 24 15.09 -28.66 21.17
C SER A 24 14.05 -27.60 21.52
N THR A 25 12.77 -27.92 21.37
CA THR A 25 11.69 -27.08 21.88
C THR A 25 11.68 -27.21 23.40
N VAL A 26 12.30 -26.25 24.08
CA VAL A 26 11.94 -25.99 25.47
C VAL A 26 10.45 -25.62 25.43
N ARG A 27 9.61 -26.54 25.90
CA ARG A 27 8.19 -26.30 26.12
C ARG A 27 8.09 -25.13 27.09
N PHE A 28 7.75 -23.95 26.58
CA PHE A 28 7.36 -22.84 27.43
C PHE A 28 6.04 -23.26 28.11
N SER A 29 6.18 -23.72 29.35
CA SER A 29 5.08 -24.06 30.23
C SER A 29 4.23 -22.81 30.43
N SER A 30 2.98 -22.88 29.96
CA SER A 30 1.96 -21.87 30.26
C SER A 30 1.72 -21.83 31.76
N SER A 31 2.15 -20.75 32.41
CA SER A 31 1.62 -20.36 33.69
C SER A 31 1.42 -18.85 33.71
N GLN A 32 0.18 -18.48 34.02
CA GLN A 32 -0.36 -17.15 34.28
C GLN A 32 -0.91 -16.43 33.04
N THR A 33 -2.21 -16.64 32.84
CA THR A 33 -3.14 -15.59 32.40
C THR A 33 -2.94 -14.38 33.30
N LYS A 34 -2.00 -13.50 32.93
CA LYS A 34 -2.04 -12.13 33.42
C LYS A 34 -3.16 -11.49 32.63
N ASP A 35 -4.23 -11.17 33.34
CA ASP A 35 -5.30 -10.32 32.87
C ASP A 35 -4.68 -9.21 32.03
N VAL A 36 -5.04 -9.14 30.75
CA VAL A 36 -4.66 -8.02 29.90
C VAL A 36 -5.44 -6.85 30.47
N GLN A 37 -4.85 -6.21 31.48
CA GLN A 37 -5.30 -4.93 31.97
C GLN A 37 -5.36 -4.05 30.74
N HIS A 38 -6.58 -3.72 30.32
CA HIS A 38 -6.82 -2.62 29.42
C HIS A 38 -6.16 -1.42 30.09
N LEU A 39 -4.93 -1.10 29.65
CA LEU A 39 -4.29 0.15 29.99
C LEU A 39 -5.22 1.19 29.39
N GLU A 40 -6.10 1.72 30.24
CA GLU A 40 -6.80 2.95 29.97
C GLU A 40 -5.72 3.90 29.47
N LYS A 41 -5.85 4.36 28.22
CA LYS A 41 -4.91 5.31 27.66
C LYS A 41 -4.96 6.52 28.57
N GLU A 42 -4.00 6.59 29.49
CA GLU A 42 -3.64 7.81 30.22
C GLU A 42 -3.70 8.95 29.19
N PRO A 43 -4.23 10.14 29.56
CA PRO A 43 -4.32 11.26 28.63
C PRO A 43 -2.90 11.65 28.25
N VAL A 44 -2.39 11.04 27.18
CA VAL A 44 -1.08 11.33 26.62
C VAL A 44 -1.14 12.81 26.31
N LEU A 45 -0.25 13.59 26.93
CA LEU A 45 -0.03 14.99 26.57
C LEU A 45 -0.08 15.06 25.04
N SER A 46 -1.00 15.87 24.51
CA SER A 46 -1.24 15.94 23.07
C SER A 46 0.09 16.22 22.37
N VAL A 47 0.49 15.35 21.44
CA VAL A 47 1.80 15.43 20.77
C VAL A 47 1.92 16.77 20.03
N GLU A 48 0.79 17.31 19.60
CA GLU A 48 0.57 18.68 19.17
C GLU A 48 1.38 19.73 19.96
N ASN A 49 1.23 19.77 21.29
CA ASN A 49 1.88 20.77 22.14
C ASN A 49 3.40 20.53 22.27
N LEU A 50 3.83 19.28 22.13
CA LEU A 50 5.24 18.87 22.28
C LEU A 50 6.02 18.99 20.96
N SER A 51 5.34 18.90 19.82
CA SER A 51 5.94 18.86 18.48
C SER A 51 6.70 20.14 18.13
N GLY A 52 6.36 21.28 18.75
CA GLY A 52 6.87 22.59 18.34
C GLY A 52 6.42 23.01 16.93
N ALA A 53 5.36 22.38 16.40
CA ALA A 53 4.75 22.77 15.14
C ALA A 53 3.99 24.09 15.33
N PRO A 54 3.95 24.98 14.31
CA PRO A 54 3.16 26.19 14.39
C PRO A 54 1.67 25.87 14.43
N GLU A 55 0.89 26.64 15.21
CA GLU A 55 -0.55 26.43 15.40
C GLU A 55 -1.36 26.50 14.08
N ILE A 56 -0.88 27.29 13.11
CA ILE A 56 -1.48 27.46 11.77
C ILE A 56 -1.67 26.11 11.04
N LEU A 57 -0.88 25.10 11.42
CA LEU A 57 -0.94 23.75 10.85
C LEU A 57 -2.24 23.03 11.23
N LEU A 58 -2.84 23.35 12.37
CA LEU A 58 -4.02 22.67 12.94
C LEU A 58 -5.30 22.96 12.17
N ASP A 59 -5.40 24.15 11.60
CA ASP A 59 -6.55 24.58 10.79
C ASP A 59 -6.61 23.83 9.44
N ARG A 60 -5.51 23.18 9.06
CA ARG A 60 -5.38 22.54 7.75
C ARG A 60 -5.89 21.10 7.79
N GLN A 61 -6.69 20.77 6.79
CA GLN A 61 -7.19 19.41 6.61
C GLN A 61 -6.16 18.49 5.94
N VAL A 62 -6.18 17.25 6.39
CA VAL A 62 -5.26 16.19 6.01
C VAL A 62 -6.01 15.09 5.27
N ARG A 63 -5.47 14.68 4.12
CA ARG A 63 -5.97 13.56 3.34
C ARG A 63 -5.25 12.28 3.69
N ILE A 64 -5.99 11.32 4.23
CA ILE A 64 -5.51 9.95 4.45
C ILE A 64 -6.01 9.07 3.32
N PHE A 65 -5.11 8.55 2.48
CA PHE A 65 -5.50 7.79 1.29
C PHE A 65 -4.46 6.76 0.88
N ARG A 66 -4.89 5.81 0.05
CA ARG A 66 -4.00 4.86 -0.61
C ARG A 66 -3.89 5.26 -2.09
N PRO A 67 -2.69 5.54 -2.61
CA PRO A 67 -2.54 6.13 -3.93
C PRO A 67 -2.97 5.15 -5.03
N THR A 68 -3.82 5.60 -5.94
CA THR A 68 -4.26 4.82 -7.10
C THR A 68 -3.08 4.44 -7.99
N ARG A 69 -3.17 3.29 -8.66
CA ARG A 69 -2.17 2.89 -9.65
C ARG A 69 -2.11 3.91 -10.79
N THR A 70 -0.90 4.32 -11.19
CA THR A 70 -0.70 5.19 -12.34
C THR A 70 -1.21 4.53 -13.62
N PRO A 71 -2.05 5.20 -14.44
CA PRO A 71 -2.59 4.59 -15.67
C PRO A 71 -1.52 4.18 -16.68
N THR A 72 -0.40 4.90 -16.68
CA THR A 72 0.76 4.69 -17.56
C THR A 72 1.54 3.42 -17.24
N GLN A 73 1.47 2.90 -16.01
CA GLN A 73 2.27 1.74 -15.57
C GLN A 73 1.39 0.65 -14.96
N GLN A 74 1.74 -0.62 -15.21
CA GLN A 74 0.98 -1.76 -14.65
C GLN A 74 1.46 -2.18 -13.26
N GLY A 75 2.60 -1.65 -12.78
CA GLY A 75 3.16 -1.96 -11.47
C GLY A 75 2.25 -1.54 -10.32
N LYS A 76 2.17 -2.38 -9.26
CA LYS A 76 1.31 -2.14 -8.09
C LYS A 76 2.07 -1.78 -6.80
N ASN A 77 3.40 -1.70 -6.85
CA ASN A 77 4.21 -1.53 -5.64
C ASN A 77 3.96 -0.19 -4.95
N GLY A 78 3.82 0.89 -5.73
CA GLY A 78 3.58 2.25 -5.20
C GLY A 78 2.23 2.45 -4.50
N THR A 79 1.27 1.55 -4.73
CA THR A 79 -0.09 1.58 -4.16
C THR A 79 -0.17 0.91 -2.80
N ARG A 80 0.86 0.22 -2.29
CA ARG A 80 0.72 -0.64 -1.08
C ARG A 80 0.49 0.13 0.22
N LEU A 81 1.17 1.26 0.38
CA LEU A 81 1.22 2.02 1.62
C LEU A 81 0.11 3.08 1.65
N TRP A 82 -0.41 3.33 2.84
CA TRP A 82 -1.26 4.49 3.12
C TRP A 82 -0.40 5.74 3.16
N ARG A 83 -0.97 6.87 2.74
CA ARG A 83 -0.32 8.16 2.70
C ARG A 83 -1.15 9.19 3.43
N ILE A 84 -0.43 10.06 4.10
CA ILE A 84 -0.95 11.30 4.63
C ILE A 84 -0.35 12.43 3.80
N ASP A 85 -1.21 13.19 3.13
CA ASP A 85 -0.86 14.41 2.42
C ASP A 85 -1.70 15.58 2.95
N PHE A 86 -1.14 16.78 2.94
CA PHE A 86 -1.84 18.00 3.32
C PHE A 86 -2.59 18.59 2.11
N ASP A 87 -3.79 19.12 2.33
CA ASP A 87 -4.56 19.79 1.27
C ASP A 87 -3.94 21.13 0.89
N ILE A 88 -4.06 21.56 -0.37
CA ILE A 88 -3.36 22.76 -0.85
C ILE A 88 -3.95 24.02 -0.19
N LEU A 89 -3.07 24.88 0.36
CA LEU A 89 -3.45 26.19 0.87
C LEU A 89 -3.60 27.18 -0.29
N GLU A 90 -4.70 27.95 -0.34
CA GLU A 90 -4.95 28.89 -1.44
C GLU A 90 -3.92 30.03 -1.48
N ASP A 91 -3.71 30.72 -0.36
CA ASP A 91 -2.84 31.90 -0.26
C ASP A 91 -1.33 31.56 -0.35
N GLY A 92 -0.95 30.33 -0.01
CA GLY A 92 0.44 29.87 0.06
C GLY A 92 0.86 28.92 -1.08
N ASN A 93 -0.02 28.71 -2.07
CA ASN A 93 0.23 27.82 -3.20
C ASN A 93 1.39 28.32 -4.08
N ARG A 94 1.62 27.66 -5.21
CA ARG A 94 2.67 28.02 -6.15
C ARG A 94 2.36 29.31 -6.90
N TRP A 95 3.30 30.25 -6.88
CA TRP A 95 3.32 31.44 -7.73
C TRP A 95 4.60 31.49 -8.59
N GLU A 96 4.59 32.29 -9.64
CA GLU A 96 5.74 32.46 -10.52
C GLU A 96 6.73 33.50 -9.94
N ASN A 97 8.01 33.14 -9.88
CA ASN A 97 9.06 34.08 -9.49
C ASN A 97 9.28 35.12 -10.60
N PRO A 98 9.15 36.43 -10.33
CA PRO A 98 9.26 37.48 -11.35
C PRO A 98 10.63 37.58 -12.04
N LEU A 99 11.70 37.04 -11.42
CA LEU A 99 13.04 37.09 -12.00
C LEU A 99 13.33 35.92 -12.95
N MET A 100 13.09 34.68 -12.49
CA MET A 100 13.50 33.45 -13.21
C MET A 100 12.33 32.61 -13.75
N GLY A 101 11.09 32.91 -13.36
CA GLY A 101 9.91 32.11 -13.73
C GLY A 101 9.75 30.78 -12.97
N TRP A 102 10.50 30.57 -11.89
CA TRP A 102 10.36 29.34 -11.08
C TRP A 102 9.10 29.34 -10.22
N ALA A 103 8.52 28.16 -10.02
CA ALA A 103 7.41 27.95 -9.11
C ALA A 103 7.87 28.10 -7.65
N SER A 104 7.64 29.28 -7.08
CA SER A 104 7.89 29.59 -5.65
C SER A 104 6.64 29.26 -4.83
N SER A 105 6.80 28.95 -3.54
CA SER A 105 5.67 28.66 -2.64
C SER A 105 6.02 29.06 -1.22
N SER A 106 5.00 29.44 -0.44
CA SER A 106 5.14 29.81 0.98
C SER A 106 4.78 28.64 1.91
N ASP A 107 4.21 27.57 1.37
CA ASP A 107 3.74 26.43 2.15
C ASP A 107 4.91 25.52 2.55
N PHE A 108 5.09 25.33 3.86
CA PHE A 108 6.15 24.49 4.42
C PHE A 108 5.83 22.99 4.35
N GLN A 109 4.56 22.59 4.16
CA GLN A 109 4.17 21.16 4.12
C GLN A 109 3.94 20.62 2.71
N GLN A 110 4.06 21.44 1.67
CA GLN A 110 3.74 21.04 0.29
C GLN A 110 4.48 19.79 -0.21
N ALA A 111 5.66 19.48 0.35
CA ALA A 111 6.50 18.35 -0.04
C ALA A 111 6.44 17.18 0.96
N LEU A 112 5.70 17.35 2.06
CA LEU A 112 5.61 16.37 3.13
C LEU A 112 4.54 15.32 2.78
N THR A 113 5.00 14.09 2.55
CA THR A 113 4.14 12.91 2.41
C THR A 113 4.62 11.85 3.38
N MET A 114 3.77 11.48 4.33
CA MET A 114 4.06 10.40 5.28
C MET A 114 3.47 9.09 4.79
N LYS A 115 4.14 7.97 5.07
CA LYS A 115 3.75 6.64 4.59
C LYS A 115 3.50 5.71 5.77
N PHE A 116 2.36 5.03 5.76
CA PHE A 116 1.92 4.12 6.81
C PHE A 116 1.58 2.74 6.22
N ILE A 117 1.63 1.72 7.07
CA ILE A 117 1.31 0.34 6.69
C ILE A 117 -0.21 0.13 6.72
N THR A 118 -0.87 0.56 7.80
CA THR A 118 -2.31 0.43 7.99
C THR A 118 -3.03 1.78 7.95
N LYS A 119 -4.35 1.75 7.75
CA LYS A 119 -5.22 2.93 7.82
C LYS A 119 -5.29 3.46 9.25
N GLU A 120 -5.39 2.55 10.21
CA GLU A 120 -5.54 2.86 11.64
C GLU A 120 -4.29 3.56 12.19
N ASP A 121 -3.09 3.16 11.76
CA ASP A 121 -1.85 3.84 12.15
C ASP A 121 -1.82 5.30 11.68
N ALA A 122 -2.29 5.54 10.45
CA ALA A 122 -2.37 6.89 9.89
C ALA A 122 -3.39 7.75 10.64
N ILE A 123 -4.56 7.19 10.98
CA ILE A 123 -5.60 7.87 11.77
C ILE A 123 -5.08 8.20 13.17
N ASN A 124 -4.53 7.21 13.86
CA ASN A 124 -3.96 7.39 15.19
C ASN A 124 -2.83 8.45 15.20
N PHE A 125 -2.05 8.54 14.11
CA PHE A 125 -1.02 9.57 13.99
C PHE A 125 -1.61 10.97 13.82
N ALA A 126 -2.61 11.14 12.94
CA ALA A 126 -3.28 12.41 12.75
C ALA A 126 -3.99 12.89 14.03
N GLU A 127 -4.68 11.98 14.74
CA GLU A 127 -5.35 12.27 16.01
C GLU A 127 -4.39 12.70 17.11
N LYS A 128 -3.21 12.06 17.21
CA LYS A 128 -2.18 12.45 18.18
C LYS A 128 -1.64 13.86 17.95
N GLN A 129 -1.59 14.29 16.69
CA GLN A 129 -1.11 15.62 16.28
C GLN A 129 -2.20 16.69 16.30
N GLY A 130 -3.47 16.31 16.51
CA GLY A 130 -4.60 17.25 16.52
C GLY A 130 -5.07 17.69 15.13
N TRP A 131 -4.67 17.00 14.05
CA TRP A 131 -5.03 17.41 12.69
C TRP A 131 -6.43 16.98 12.30
N GLN A 132 -7.17 17.87 11.65
CA GLN A 132 -8.43 17.52 10.99
C GLN A 132 -8.13 16.61 9.80
N TYR A 133 -8.78 15.46 9.70
CA TYR A 133 -8.52 14.51 8.62
C TYR A 133 -9.80 14.01 7.96
N TYR A 134 -9.68 13.62 6.69
CA TYR A 134 -10.68 12.80 6.01
C TYR A 134 -10.00 11.60 5.37
N VAL A 135 -10.72 10.47 5.38
CA VAL A 135 -10.22 9.21 4.83
C VAL A 135 -10.84 8.97 3.46
N GLN A 136 -9.98 8.84 2.45
CA GLN A 136 -10.37 8.37 1.13
C GLN A 136 -10.09 6.87 1.00
N GLU A 137 -11.15 6.08 0.88
CA GLU A 137 -11.01 4.63 0.72
C GLU A 137 -10.44 4.24 -0.65
N PRO A 138 -9.56 3.23 -0.71
CA PRO A 138 -8.99 2.76 -1.97
C PRO A 138 -10.08 2.19 -2.88
N LYS A 139 -10.07 2.63 -4.14
CA LYS A 139 -10.92 2.03 -5.17
C LYS A 139 -10.34 0.68 -5.62
N GLU A 140 -10.92 -0.40 -5.12
CA GLU A 140 -10.51 -1.74 -5.51
C GLU A 140 -10.96 -2.10 -6.93
N ILE A 141 -10.09 -2.79 -7.66
CA ILE A 141 -10.38 -3.27 -9.01
C ILE A 141 -11.12 -4.60 -8.86
N LYS A 142 -12.36 -4.65 -9.36
CA LYS A 142 -13.15 -5.88 -9.40
C LYS A 142 -12.43 -6.94 -10.26
N PHE A 143 -12.23 -8.12 -9.71
CA PHE A 143 -11.64 -9.24 -10.46
C PHE A 143 -12.65 -9.76 -11.49
N VAL A 144 -12.20 -9.89 -12.74
CA VAL A 144 -13.00 -10.44 -13.85
C VAL A 144 -12.26 -11.64 -14.41
N LYS A 145 -12.95 -12.78 -14.52
CA LYS A 145 -12.41 -13.98 -15.16
C LYS A 145 -12.18 -13.69 -16.64
N LYS A 146 -10.93 -13.76 -17.09
CA LYS A 146 -10.55 -13.63 -18.50
C LYS A 146 -10.15 -15.00 -19.03
N ALA A 147 -10.91 -15.55 -19.98
CA ALA A 147 -10.55 -16.79 -20.65
C ALA A 147 -10.17 -16.53 -22.11
N TYR A 148 -8.99 -16.98 -22.55
CA TYR A 148 -8.54 -16.77 -23.93
C TYR A 148 -9.45 -17.43 -24.97
N GLY A 149 -10.12 -18.53 -24.61
CA GLY A 149 -11.13 -19.19 -25.46
C GLY A 149 -12.34 -18.30 -25.79
N ASP A 150 -12.64 -17.29 -24.96
CA ASP A 150 -13.72 -16.34 -25.22
C ASP A 150 -13.48 -15.51 -26.49
N ASN A 151 -12.23 -15.43 -26.95
CA ASN A 151 -11.88 -14.75 -28.19
C ASN A 151 -12.48 -15.45 -29.43
N TYR A 152 -12.71 -16.77 -29.37
CA TYR A 152 -13.09 -17.60 -30.53
C TYR A 152 -14.46 -18.28 -30.37
N LYS A 153 -15.33 -17.77 -29.48
CA LYS A 153 -16.67 -18.33 -29.32
C LYS A 153 -17.48 -18.22 -30.62
N TYR A 154 -18.08 -19.34 -31.01
CA TYR A 154 -19.03 -19.38 -32.11
C TYR A 154 -20.25 -18.51 -31.77
N SER A 155 -20.68 -17.69 -32.73
CA SER A 155 -21.90 -16.90 -32.66
C SER A 155 -22.78 -17.34 -33.83
N PRO A 156 -24.00 -17.84 -33.59
CA PRO A 156 -24.87 -18.31 -34.67
C PRO A 156 -25.46 -17.16 -35.51
N GLY A 157 -25.53 -15.95 -34.95
CA GLY A 157 -26.03 -14.76 -35.65
C GLY A 157 -24.92 -13.87 -36.22
N LYS A 158 -25.33 -12.74 -36.81
CA LYS A 158 -24.42 -11.71 -37.34
C LYS A 158 -23.48 -11.23 -36.23
N LEU A 159 -22.18 -11.27 -36.51
CA LEU A 159 -21.15 -10.86 -35.56
C LEU A 159 -21.27 -9.36 -35.23
N ARG A 160 -21.19 -9.01 -33.93
CA ARG A 160 -21.21 -7.61 -33.46
C ARG A 160 -19.93 -6.85 -33.83
N MET A 161 -18.79 -7.54 -33.83
CA MET A 161 -17.48 -6.99 -34.21
C MET A 161 -16.59 -8.13 -34.72
N ILE A 162 -15.71 -7.83 -35.67
CA ILE A 162 -14.65 -8.74 -36.12
C ILE A 162 -13.47 -8.54 -35.17
N LYS A 163 -13.14 -9.57 -34.38
CA LYS A 163 -12.07 -9.49 -33.38
C LYS A 163 -10.70 -9.65 -34.06
N THR A 164 -9.80 -8.70 -33.81
CA THR A 164 -8.38 -8.80 -34.18
C THR A 164 -7.53 -9.12 -32.95
N LYS A 165 -6.25 -9.40 -33.17
CA LYS A 165 -5.27 -9.60 -32.10
C LYS A 165 -4.70 -8.29 -31.59
#